data_AF-A0AAV0JTK0-F1
#
_entry.id   AF-A0AAV0JTK0-F1
#
_cell.length_a   1.000
_cell.length_b   1.000
_cell.length_c   1.000
_cell.angle_alpha   90.00
_cell.angle_beta   90.00
_cell.angle_gamma   90.00
#
_symmetry.space_group_name_H-M   'P 1'
#
loop_
_entity.id
_entity.type
_entity.pdbx_description
1 polymer ?
#
loop_
_entity_poly.entity_id
_entity_poly.type
_entity_poly.pdbx_seq_one_letter_code
_entity_poly.pdbx_strand_id
1 'polypeptide(L)' 'MGIIRSGFNLMLGTFFGIYIAQNYNVPNIHKMANAGVAIAKSIEESYRKPKKRDVED' A
#
# COMPACT_ATOMS: atom_id res chain seq x y z
N MET A 1 16.43 -30.08 -21.30
CA MET A 1 15.38 -30.09 -20.24
C MET A 1 15.71 -29.03 -19.17
N GLY A 2 15.73 -27.74 -19.49
CA GLY A 2 16.18 -26.71 -18.53
C GLY A 2 15.39 -25.42 -18.60
N ILE A 3 15.26 -24.83 -19.79
CA ILE A 3 14.64 -23.51 -19.96
C ILE A 3 13.14 -23.61 -20.25
N ILE A 4 12.72 -24.56 -21.10
CA ILE A 4 11.30 -24.71 -21.47
C ILE A 4 10.45 -25.16 -20.27
N ARG A 5 10.96 -26.10 -19.44
CA ARG A 5 10.25 -26.59 -18.25
C ARG A 5 10.17 -25.54 -17.14
N SER A 6 11.26 -24.79 -16.90
CA SER A 6 11.28 -23.69 -15.92
C SER A 6 10.44 -22.50 -16.38
N GLY A 7 10.58 -22.09 -17.64
CA GLY A 7 9.81 -21.00 -18.23
C GLY A 7 8.31 -21.28 -18.27
N PHE A 8 7.91 -22.53 -18.52
CA PHE A 8 6.50 -22.93 -18.47
C PHE A 8 5.91 -22.76 -17.06
N ASN A 9 6.63 -23.17 -16.01
CA ASN A 9 6.18 -22.97 -14.63
C ASN A 9 6.09 -21.48 -14.25
N LEU A 10 7.03 -20.67 -14.74
CA LEU A 10 6.99 -19.22 -14.54
C LEU A 10 5.76 -18.61 -15.22
N MET A 11 5.52 -18.95 -16.49
CA MET A 11 4.35 -18.48 -17.25
C MET A 11 3.04 -18.92 -16.60
N LEU A 12 2.91 -20.19 -16.21
CA LEU A 12 1.73 -20.69 -15.50
C LEU A 12 1.48 -19.94 -14.19
N GLY A 13 2.53 -19.74 -13.39
CA GLY A 13 2.43 -18.97 -12.14
C GLY A 13 2.02 -17.51 -12.39
N THR A 14 2.56 -16.88 -13.43
CA THR A 14 2.19 -15.52 -13.84
C THR A 14 0.74 -15.43 -14.29
N PHE A 15 0.28 -16.32 -15.18
CA PHE A 15 -1.11 -16.32 -15.64
C PHE A 15 -2.09 -16.61 -14.50
N PHE A 16 -1.75 -17.54 -13.60
CA PHE A 16 -2.55 -17.81 -12.42
C PHE A 16 -2.63 -16.60 -11.48
N GLY A 17 -1.51 -15.92 -11.26
CA GLY A 17 -1.48 -14.69 -10.47
C GLY A 17 -2.33 -13.57 -11.07
N ILE A 18 -2.28 -13.39 -12.39
CA ILE A 18 -3.13 -12.41 -13.11
C ILE A 18 -4.61 -12.77 -12.96
N TYR A 19 -4.97 -14.05 -13.12
CA TYR A 19 -6.35 -14.51 -12.95
C TYR A 19 -6.89 -14.21 -11.56
N ILE A 20 -6.10 -14.46 -10.51
CA ILE A 20 -6.47 -14.10 -9.13
C ILE A 20 -6.63 -12.58 -9.00
N ALA A 21 -5.68 -11.80 -9.51
CA ALA A 21 -5.74 -10.33 -9.40
C ALA A 21 -6.93 -9.71 -10.13
N GLN A 22 -7.45 -10.37 -11.17
CA GLN A 22 -8.65 -9.96 -11.89
C GLN A 22 -9.94 -10.45 -11.23
N ASN A 23 -9.94 -11.67 -10.67
CA ASN A 23 -11.13 -12.30 -10.10
C ASN A 23 -11.39 -11.92 -8.64
N TYR A 24 -10.38 -11.39 -7.94
CA TYR A 24 -10.54 -10.78 -6.63
C TYR A 24 -10.55 -9.27 -6.74
N ASN A 25 -11.41 -8.62 -5.96
CA ASN A 25 -11.42 -7.16 -5.86
C ASN A 25 -10.22 -6.72 -5.02
N VAL A 26 -9.04 -6.65 -5.64
CA VAL A 26 -7.80 -6.30 -4.94
C VAL A 26 -7.90 -4.83 -4.54
N PRO A 27 -7.86 -4.53 -3.23
CA PRO A 27 -8.03 -3.16 -2.78
C PRO A 27 -6.92 -2.27 -3.34
N ASN A 28 -7.30 -1.08 -3.79
CA ASN A 28 -6.36 -0.11 -4.33
C ASN A 28 -5.34 0.28 -3.24
N ILE A 29 -4.11 -0.22 -3.38
CA ILE A 29 -3.02 -0.04 -2.42
C ILE A 29 -2.70 1.44 -2.21
N HIS A 30 -2.80 2.25 -3.27
CA HIS A 30 -2.60 3.70 -3.17
C HIS A 30 -3.68 4.37 -2.30
N LYS A 31 -4.94 3.94 -2.42
CA LYS A 31 -6.02 4.42 -1.54
C LYS A 31 -5.79 4.00 -0.08
N MET A 32 -5.32 2.77 0.14
CA MET A 32 -4.98 2.28 1.48
C MET A 32 -3.79 3.02 2.09
N ALA A 33 -2.74 3.27 1.31
CA ALA A 33 -1.58 4.04 1.75
C ALA A 33 -1.97 5.48 2.13
N ASN A 34 -2.78 6.14 1.30
CA ASN A 34 -3.27 7.49 1.58
C ASN A 34 -4.15 7.53 2.83
N ALA A 35 -4.99 6.51 3.04
CA ALA A 35 -5.76 6.38 4.28
C ALA A 35 -4.83 6.21 5.51
N GLY A 36 -3.78 5.41 5.39
CA GLY A 36 -2.76 5.25 6.44
C GLY A 36 -2.05 6.57 6.78
N VAL A 37 -1.64 7.35 5.77
CA VAL A 37 -1.04 8.67 5.96
C VAL A 37 -2.02 9.65 6.62
N ALA A 38 -3.29 9.63 6.22
CA ALA A 38 -4.32 10.47 6.84
C ALA A 38 -4.53 10.13 8.32
N ILE A 39 -4.57 8.83 8.67
CA ILE A 39 -4.67 8.36 10.06
C ILE A 39 -3.43 8.79 10.84
N ALA A 40 -2.23 8.57 10.30
CA ALA A 40 -0.98 8.97 10.94
C ALA A 40 -0.95 10.47 11.24
N LYS A 41 -1.40 11.30 10.29
CA LYS A 41 -1.50 12.75 10.47
C LYS A 41 -2.53 13.14 11.54
N SER A 42 -3.69 12.48 11.58
CA SER A 42 -4.68 12.73 12.64
C SER A 42 -4.15 12.39 14.04
N ILE A 43 -3.35 11.33 14.16
CA ILE A 43 -2.67 10.96 15.40
C ILE A 43 -1.62 12.01 15.74
N GLU A 44 -0.77 12.38 14.78
CA GLU A 44 0.22 13.45 14.95
C GLU A 44 -0.44 14.74 15.47
N GLU A 45 -1.48 15.21 14.80
CA GLU A 45 -2.21 16.42 15.17
C GLU A 45 -2.88 16.32 16.56
N SER A 46 -3.42 15.15 16.92
CA SER A 46 -4.03 14.91 18.23
C SER A 46 -3.03 14.95 19.39
N TYR A 47 -1.79 14.52 19.14
CA TYR A 47 -0.72 14.49 20.15
C TYR A 47 0.25 15.69 20.04
N ARG A 48 0.12 16.52 19.02
CA ARG A 48 0.97 17.71 18.84
C ARG A 48 0.68 18.70 19.96
N LYS A 49 1.70 19.03 20.75
CA LYS A 49 1.59 20.10 21.76
C LYS A 49 1.14 21.39 21.06
N PRO A 50 0.16 22.13 21.62
CA PRO A 50 -0.24 23.41 21.05
C PRO A 50 0.98 24.34 21.01
N LYS A 51 1.21 25.00 19.87
CA LYS A 51 2.29 25.99 19.75
C LYS A 51 2.05 27.05 20.82
N LYS A 52 3.07 27.35 21.63
CA LYS A 52 3.07 28.54 22.49
C LYS A 52 2.83 29.72 21.54
N ARG A 53 1.77 30.49 21.79
CA ARG A 53 1.68 31.84 21.24
C ARG A 53 2.81 32.59 21.93
N ASP A 54 3.78 33.06 21.16
CA ASP A 54 4.74 34.03 21.65
C ASP A 54 3.91 35.24 22.08
N VAL A 55 3.71 35.35 23.38
CA VAL A 55 3.14 36.55 23.99
C VAL A 55 4.29 37.55 23.88
N GLU A 56 4.26 38.37 22.82
CA GLU A 56 5.11 39.55 22.70
C GLU A 56 4.80 40.45 23.91
N ASP A 57 5.80 40.63 24.77
CA ASP A 57 5.81 41.57 25.90
C ASP A 57 5.80 43.04 25.41
#